data_AF-A0A7W9SRB7-F1
#
_entry.id   AF-A0A7W9SRB7-F1
#
_cell.length_a   1.000
_cell.length_b   1.000
_cell.length_c   1.000
_cell.angle_alpha   90.00
_cell.angle_beta   90.00
_cell.angle_gamma   90.00
#
_symmetry.space_group_name_H-M   'P 1'
#
loop_
_entity.id
_entity.type
_entity.pdbx_description
1 polymer ?
#
loop_
_entity_poly.entity_id
_entity_poly.type
_entity_poly.pdbx_seq_one_letter_code
_entity_poly.pdbx_strand_id
1 'polypeptide(L)'
;MEQATTTLLENGQVRVRVGEAEGTFVVHGKRLVPLSQERVYRDLEQVWDHLRGLVLEAEAERWLYAPNPTLEGASPRDLIEQGETERVLELVAMVEHGIYS
;
A
#
# COMPACT_ATOMS: atom_id res chain seq x y z
N MET A 1 22.81 1.69 23.99
CA MET A 1 21.47 2.03 23.49
C MET A 1 21.58 3.33 22.75
N GLU A 2 21.47 3.31 21.43
CA GLU A 2 21.35 4.56 20.67
C GLU A 2 19.94 5.12 20.88
N GLN A 3 19.85 6.41 21.20
CA GLN A 3 18.56 7.10 21.38
C GLN A 3 18.04 7.56 20.02
N ALA A 4 16.79 7.25 19.71
CA ALA A 4 16.12 7.79 18.53
C ALA A 4 15.71 9.24 18.81
N THR A 5 16.01 10.14 17.87
CA THR A 5 15.53 11.53 17.89
C THR A 5 14.45 11.69 16.81
N THR A 6 13.31 12.24 17.22
CA THR A 6 12.17 12.46 16.32
C THR A 6 11.91 13.96 16.19
N THR A 7 11.77 14.45 14.96
CA THR A 7 11.49 15.86 14.66
C THR A 7 10.27 15.95 13.75
N LEU A 8 9.26 16.70 14.19
CA LEU A 8 8.09 17.03 13.38
C LEU A 8 8.46 18.15 12.39
N LEU A 9 8.16 17.94 11.11
CA LEU A 9 8.38 18.91 10.05
C LEU A 9 7.09 19.72 9.79
N GLU A 10 7.22 20.93 9.25
CA GLU A 10 6.09 21.86 9.03
C GLU A 10 5.03 21.33 8.05
N ASN A 11 5.40 20.38 7.19
CA ASN A 11 4.51 19.73 6.22
C ASN A 11 3.81 18.47 6.77
N GLY A 12 3.86 18.23 8.09
CA GLY A 12 3.25 17.06 8.73
C GLY A 12 4.06 15.76 8.60
N GLN A 13 5.27 15.82 8.02
CA GLN A 13 6.20 14.70 7.99
C GLN A 13 6.97 14.57 9.30
N VAL A 14 7.48 13.38 9.58
CA VAL A 14 8.28 13.08 10.76
C VAL A 14 9.67 12.64 10.29
N ARG A 15 10.70 13.34 10.72
CA ARG A 15 12.09 12.93 10.55
C ARG A 15 12.53 12.13 11.77
N VAL A 16 13.03 10.92 11.55
CA VAL A 16 13.55 10.04 12.61
C VAL A 16 15.04 9.82 12.35
N ARG A 17 15.86 10.01 13.39
CA ARG A 17 17.30 9.74 13.37
C ARG A 17 17.68 8.74 14.47
N VAL A 18 18.45 7.72 14.11
CA VAL A 18 19.01 6.70 15.02
C VAL A 18 20.49 6.52 14.69
N GLY A 19 21.37 6.99 15.58
CA GLY A 19 22.81 7.06 15.28
C GLY A 19 23.07 7.94 14.04
N GLU A 20 23.75 7.39 13.04
CA GLU A 20 24.00 8.04 11.74
C GLU A 20 22.86 7.85 10.73
N ALA A 21 21.91 6.94 10.99
CA ALA A 21 20.80 6.69 10.08
C ALA A 21 19.68 7.73 10.25
N GLU A 22 19.15 8.21 9.13
CA GLU A 22 18.02 9.15 9.09
C GLU A 22 16.98 8.71 8.06
N GLY A 23 15.70 8.91 8.37
CA GLY A 23 14.60 8.71 7.44
C GLY A 23 13.48 9.73 7.64
N THR A 24 12.73 9.99 6.57
CA THR A 24 11.52 10.81 6.60
C THR A 24 10.31 9.90 6.46
N PHE A 25 9.28 10.16 7.28
CA PHE A 25 8.07 9.38 7.37
C PHE A 25 6.84 10.27 7.29
N VAL A 26 5.71 9.69 6.89
CA VAL A 26 4.38 10.29 6.93
C VAL A 26 3.52 9.51 7.90
N VAL A 27 2.69 10.23 8.66
CA VAL A 27 1.78 9.62 9.64
C VAL A 27 0.44 9.29 8.95
N HIS A 28 0.09 8.01 8.89
CA HIS A 28 -1.22 7.51 8.47
C HIS A 28 -1.93 6.90 9.68
N GLY A 29 -2.73 7.72 10.38
CA GLY A 29 -3.39 7.33 11.63
C GLY A 29 -2.38 6.96 12.72
N LYS A 30 -2.24 5.67 13.02
CA LYS A 30 -1.25 5.14 14.00
C LYS A 30 0.01 4.57 13.35
N ARG A 31 0.13 4.62 12.02
CA ARG A 31 1.25 4.05 11.26
C ARG A 31 2.21 5.15 10.81
N LEU A 32 3.50 4.86 10.86
CA LEU A 32 4.56 5.65 10.24
C LEU A 32 4.97 4.97 8.95
N VAL A 33 4.80 5.64 7.83
CA VAL A 33 5.13 5.13 6.49
C VAL A 33 6.35 5.89 5.98
N PRO A 34 7.43 5.22 5.55
CA PRO A 34 8.56 5.92 4.92
C PRO A 34 8.06 6.77 3.76
N LEU A 35 8.53 8.01 3.64
CA LEU A 35 8.09 8.93 2.58
C LEU A 35 8.29 8.32 1.18
N SER A 36 9.35 7.53 1.00
CA SER A 36 9.63 6.79 -0.25
C SER A 36 8.58 5.73 -0.60
N GLN A 37 7.79 5.29 0.37
CA GLN A 37 6.75 4.26 0.22
C GLN A 37 5.33 4.84 0.34
N GLU A 38 5.17 6.14 0.59
CA GLU A 38 3.87 6.76 0.84
C GLU A 38 2.88 6.52 -0.31
N ARG A 39 3.34 6.64 -1.56
CA ARG A 39 2.51 6.36 -2.75
C ARG A 39 1.97 4.93 -2.70
N VAL A 40 2.86 3.94 -2.62
CA VAL A 40 2.48 2.51 -2.60
C VAL A 40 1.53 2.22 -1.44
N TYR A 41 1.77 2.82 -0.29
CA TYR A 41 0.89 2.67 0.86
C TYR A 41 -0.52 3.21 0.59
N ARG A 42 -0.65 4.41 0.03
CA ARG A 42 -1.95 5.01 -0.34
C ARG A 42 -2.68 4.18 -1.39
N ASP A 43 -1.95 3.71 -2.41
CA ASP A 43 -2.50 2.90 -3.48
C ASP A 43 -3.02 1.54 -2.94
N LEU A 44 -2.27 0.91 -2.03
CA LEU A 44 -2.72 -0.30 -1.32
C LEU A 44 -3.94 -0.03 -0.44
N GLU A 45 -3.99 1.09 0.30
CA GLU A 45 -5.17 1.49 1.07
C GLU A 45 -6.39 1.67 0.17
N GLN A 46 -6.24 2.29 -1.00
CA GLN A 46 -7.32 2.46 -1.96
C GLN A 46 -7.86 1.10 -2.44
N VAL A 47 -6.98 0.21 -2.91
CA VAL A 47 -7.39 -1.13 -3.37
C VAL A 47 -8.04 -1.93 -2.23
N TRP A 48 -7.49 -1.83 -1.02
CA TRP A 48 -8.04 -2.48 0.17
C TRP A 48 -9.45 -2.01 0.51
N ASP A 49 -9.73 -0.72 0.38
CA ASP A 49 -11.04 -0.13 0.65
C ASP A 49 -12.14 -0.64 -0.28
N HIS A 50 -11.78 -1.05 -1.51
CA HIS A 50 -12.68 -1.76 -2.42
C HIS A 50 -12.84 -3.23 -2.02
N LEU A 51 -11.73 -3.95 -1.78
CA LEU A 51 -11.76 -5.38 -1.47
C LEU A 51 -12.51 -5.73 -0.18
N ARG A 52 -12.42 -4.88 0.87
CA ARG A 52 -13.07 -5.13 2.16
C ARG A 52 -14.60 -5.25 2.08
N GLY A 53 -15.21 -4.72 1.02
CA GLY A 53 -16.64 -4.83 0.76
C GLY A 53 -17.04 -6.15 0.09
N LEU A 54 -16.06 -6.91 -0.40
CA LEU A 54 -16.27 -8.06 -1.30
C LEU A 54 -15.83 -9.38 -0.69
N VAL A 55 -14.71 -9.36 0.05
CA VAL A 55 -14.06 -10.56 0.57
C VAL A 55 -13.58 -10.36 1.99
N LEU A 56 -13.25 -11.45 2.67
CA LEU A 56 -12.63 -11.38 4.00
C LEU A 56 -11.22 -10.81 3.91
N GLU A 57 -10.73 -10.22 5.01
CA GLU A 57 -9.37 -9.66 5.11
C GLU A 57 -8.28 -10.66 4.66
N ALA A 58 -8.34 -11.90 5.13
CA ALA A 58 -7.38 -12.94 4.74
C ALA A 58 -7.50 -13.36 3.25
N GLU A 59 -8.64 -13.12 2.60
CA GLU A 59 -8.84 -13.36 1.17
C GLU A 59 -8.32 -12.19 0.35
N ALA A 60 -8.59 -10.95 0.77
CA ALA A 60 -8.03 -9.75 0.16
C ALA A 60 -6.51 -9.77 0.20
N GLU A 61 -5.93 -10.14 1.35
CA GLU A 61 -4.49 -10.28 1.49
C GLU A 61 -3.96 -11.33 0.51
N ARG A 62 -4.51 -12.56 0.53
CA ARG A 62 -4.10 -13.60 -0.42
C ARG A 62 -4.21 -13.16 -1.88
N TRP A 63 -5.28 -12.47 -2.25
CA TRP A 63 -5.47 -11.97 -3.60
C TRP A 63 -4.42 -10.92 -4.01
N LEU A 64 -4.07 -9.99 -3.12
CA LEU A 64 -3.06 -8.96 -3.38
C LEU A 64 -1.67 -9.54 -3.68
N TYR A 65 -1.33 -10.66 -3.05
CA TYR A 65 -0.02 -11.32 -3.19
C TYR A 65 0.00 -12.47 -4.19
N ALA A 66 -1.16 -12.93 -4.66
CA ALA A 66 -1.22 -14.06 -5.58
C ALA A 66 -0.94 -13.60 -7.03
N PRO A 67 -0.16 -14.39 -7.80
CA PRO A 67 -0.09 -14.25 -9.25
C PRO A 67 -1.49 -14.29 -9.86
N ASN A 68 -1.81 -13.30 -10.71
CA ASN A 68 -3.11 -13.21 -11.35
C ASN A 68 -3.00 -13.45 -12.87
N PRO A 69 -3.72 -14.44 -13.45
CA PRO A 69 -3.68 -14.72 -14.89
C PRO A 69 -4.09 -13.53 -15.78
N THR A 70 -5.02 -12.69 -15.32
CA THR A 70 -5.48 -11.49 -16.05
C THR A 70 -4.43 -10.38 -16.02
N LEU A 71 -3.47 -10.46 -15.10
CA LEU A 71 -2.32 -9.57 -14.98
C LEU A 71 -1.03 -10.23 -15.52
N GLU A 72 -1.16 -11.15 -16.47
CA GLU A 72 -0.01 -11.83 -17.11
C GLU A 72 0.88 -12.59 -16.10
N GLY A 73 0.30 -13.01 -14.97
CA GLY A 73 0.99 -13.71 -13.90
C GLY A 73 1.65 -12.80 -12.86
N ALA A 74 1.58 -11.48 -13.00
CA ALA A 74 1.99 -10.55 -11.94
C ALA A 74 1.00 -10.59 -10.76
N SER A 75 1.48 -10.28 -9.56
CA SER A 75 0.57 -10.03 -8.43
C SER A 75 0.02 -8.60 -8.49
N PRO A 76 -1.20 -8.36 -7.99
CA PRO A 76 -1.72 -7.00 -7.83
C PRO A 76 -0.77 -6.07 -7.08
N ARG A 77 -0.09 -6.57 -6.04
CA ARG A 77 0.90 -5.80 -5.29
C ARG A 77 2.07 -5.36 -6.17
N ASP A 78 2.61 -6.24 -7.01
CA ASP A 78 3.73 -5.89 -7.89
C ASP A 78 3.37 -4.75 -8.83
N LEU A 79 2.15 -4.77 -9.38
CA LEU A 79 1.64 -3.69 -10.23
C LEU A 79 1.50 -2.37 -9.48
N ILE A 80 0.98 -2.40 -8.25
CA ILE A 80 0.89 -1.19 -7.39
C ILE A 80 2.28 -0.62 -7.09
N GLU A 81 3.25 -1.48 -6.79
CA GLU A 81 4.64 -1.05 -6.57
C GLU A 81 5.24 -0.39 -7.83
N GLN A 82 4.86 -0.86 -9.02
CA GLN A 82 5.24 -0.32 -10.33
C GLN A 82 4.46 0.94 -10.74
N GLY A 83 3.41 1.32 -9.99
CA GLY A 83 2.56 2.48 -10.30
C GLY A 83 1.41 2.18 -11.26
N GLU A 84 1.11 0.90 -11.51
CA GLU A 84 -0.01 0.43 -12.32
C GLU A 84 -1.29 0.17 -11.49
N THR A 85 -1.52 0.99 -10.45
CA THR A 85 -2.65 0.85 -9.52
C THR A 85 -4.02 0.88 -10.22
N GLU A 86 -4.17 1.69 -11.26
CA GLU A 86 -5.44 1.78 -12.02
C GLU A 86 -5.84 0.44 -12.63
N ARG A 87 -4.87 -0.30 -13.19
CA ARG A 87 -5.09 -1.62 -13.79
C ARG A 87 -5.56 -2.64 -12.75
N VAL A 88 -5.11 -2.49 -11.50
CA VAL A 88 -5.58 -3.31 -10.38
C VAL A 88 -6.99 -2.92 -9.96
N LEU A 89 -7.32 -1.63 -9.93
CA LEU A 89 -8.67 -1.16 -9.60
C LEU A 89 -9.70 -1.58 -10.65
N GLU A 90 -9.34 -1.56 -11.94
CA GLU A 90 -10.19 -2.11 -13.02
C GLU A 90 -10.51 -3.58 -12.78
N LEU A 91 -9.53 -4.37 -12.34
CA LEU A 91 -9.74 -5.78 -11.99
C LEU A 91 -10.67 -5.94 -10.79
N VAL A 92 -10.52 -5.12 -9.75
CA VAL A 92 -11.45 -5.14 -8.61
C VAL A 92 -12.86 -4.79 -9.05
N ALA A 93 -13.04 -3.75 -9.88
CA ALA A 93 -14.34 -3.37 -10.41
C ALA A 93 -15.00 -4.50 -11.25
N MET A 94 -14.22 -5.26 -12.02
CA MET A 94 -14.74 -6.43 -12.74
C MET A 94 -15.25 -7.52 -11.78
N VAL A 95 -14.59 -7.73 -10.65
CA VAL A 95 -15.05 -8.64 -9.59
C VAL A 95 -16.31 -8.10 -8.92
N GLU A 96 -16.37 -6.80 -8.60
CA GLU A 96 -17.55 -6.14 -8.01
C GLU A 96 -18.80 -6.29 -8.89
N HIS A 97 -18.64 -6.16 -10.21
CA HIS A 97 -19.74 -6.24 -11.16
C HIS A 97 -20.07 -7.68 -11.61
N GLY A 98 -19.40 -8.70 -11.06
CA GLY A 98 -19.63 -10.11 -11.42
C GLY A 98 -19.26 -10.43 -12.88
N ILE A 99 -18.40 -9.61 -13.51
CA ILE A 99 -17.92 -9.79 -14.88
C ILE A 99 -16.80 -10.85 -14.91
N TYR A 100 -16.21 -11.16 -13.76
CA TYR A 100 -15.15 -12.14 -13.60
C TYR A 100 -15.72 -13.54 -13.33
N SER A 101 -15.53 -14.49 -14.26
CA SER A 101 -15.88 -15.92 -14.14
C SER A 101 -14.71 -16.82 -14.55
#